data_AF-B1XR43-F1
#
_entry.id   AF-B1XR43-F1
#
_cell.length_a   1.000
_cell.length_b   1.000
_cell.length_c   1.000
_cell.angle_alpha   90.00
_cell.angle_beta   90.00
_cell.angle_gamma   90.00
#
_symmetry.space_group_name_H-M   'P 1'
#
loop_
_entity.id
_entity.type
_entity.pdbx_description
1 polymer ?
#
loop_
_entity_poly.entity_id
_entity_poly.type
_entity_poly.pdbx_seq_one_letter_code
_entity_poly.pdbx_strand_id
1 'polypeptide(L)'
;MKKYLVITIGTRDLMFRANDNIWYNVGNDRQKDDIISEQNQVTASLGLDWEEYKSFRKLSHYLWENYVTYGDRLLPAIWGQLLTDLKPDLETIYLIGTNQPQALPRHQEKDTLYAAEILRAYCENQGLAAEVISLGSDKINPTDFDQMLQWWQQTLTETIKVGDRPVVLCLKGGIGQTAEAGRIAALGTYGEQVAFYDAIEKPELNRQGIPSPYIGPSLGTNYLWSRVQKQALALLQSHSYTAAEALLRPYFKQDPQGWSATPNLLKGAIAWNQGQFQAFVKLAESALDRNQIKQTETYWWQAYEQAYTAVVRLKQNNTTEAMQHSFRAVEGLLYEWLQAKLSKHLAVAHSDGYLLIKCSILEEYPALRSLFIHNARTIQARLHVLAELVAQVQPATFNSEAFRAWNNRKASTTRNEVSHKLGGISEQKLFQSWGHDLRTIQDWEKRILDCLNQITGKSFYGFQNASLFPVVQYQIQTAIRNYSPTLR
;
A
#
# COMPACT_ATOMS: atom_id res chain seq x y z
N MET A 1 -0.85 -17.26 -12.09
CA MET A 1 -2.20 -16.68 -11.92
C MET A 1 -2.67 -16.25 -13.28
N LYS A 2 -3.89 -16.62 -13.69
CA LYS A 2 -4.42 -16.23 -15.00
C LYS A 2 -4.64 -14.71 -15.09
N LYS A 3 -4.51 -14.16 -16.30
CA LYS A 3 -4.53 -12.72 -16.60
C LYS A 3 -5.57 -12.40 -17.67
N TYR A 4 -6.08 -11.18 -17.65
CA TYR A 4 -6.91 -10.64 -18.73
C TYR A 4 -6.08 -9.73 -19.63
N LEU A 5 -6.36 -9.72 -20.92
CA LEU A 5 -5.71 -8.85 -21.89
C LEU A 5 -6.76 -7.96 -22.56
N VAL A 6 -6.56 -6.64 -22.53
CA VAL A 6 -7.41 -5.66 -23.21
C VAL A 6 -6.59 -4.98 -24.30
N ILE A 7 -7.08 -5.02 -25.53
CA ILE A 7 -6.40 -4.47 -26.71
C ILE A 7 -7.36 -3.54 -27.43
N THR A 8 -6.90 -2.34 -27.79
CA THR A 8 -7.61 -1.51 -28.77
C THR A 8 -7.14 -1.87 -30.18
N ILE A 9 -8.08 -2.04 -31.10
CA ILE A 9 -7.80 -2.40 -32.50
C ILE A 9 -7.76 -1.13 -33.35
N GLY A 10 -6.64 -0.90 -34.01
CA GLY A 10 -6.42 0.10 -35.03
C GLY A 10 -6.39 -0.52 -36.43
N THR A 11 -6.34 0.34 -37.45
CA THR A 11 -6.36 -0.10 -38.85
C THR A 11 -5.10 -0.86 -39.25
N ARG A 12 -4.00 -0.69 -38.50
CA ARG A 12 -2.72 -1.36 -38.75
C ARG A 12 -2.59 -2.73 -38.07
N ASP A 13 -3.57 -3.14 -37.28
CA ASP A 13 -3.49 -4.40 -36.53
C ASP A 13 -3.69 -5.64 -37.40
N LEU A 14 -4.28 -5.51 -38.59
CA LEU A 14 -4.63 -6.63 -39.45
C LEU A 14 -3.72 -6.72 -40.68
N MET A 15 -3.07 -7.88 -40.86
CA MET A 15 -2.31 -8.22 -42.07
C MET A 15 -3.06 -9.26 -42.91
N PHE A 16 -2.87 -9.20 -44.22
CA PHE A 16 -3.33 -10.20 -45.18
C PHE A 16 -2.17 -10.73 -46.02
N ARG A 17 -2.03 -12.05 -46.13
CA ARG A 17 -1.04 -12.68 -47.03
C ARG A 17 -1.56 -12.65 -48.46
N ALA A 18 -0.95 -11.89 -49.36
CA ALA A 18 -1.32 -11.86 -50.77
C ALA A 18 -0.82 -13.10 -51.53
N ASN A 19 -1.19 -13.21 -52.81
CA ASN A 19 -0.87 -14.38 -53.65
C ASN A 19 0.65 -14.54 -53.93
N ASP A 20 1.42 -13.47 -53.72
CA ASP A 20 2.89 -13.46 -53.78
C ASP A 20 3.56 -13.92 -52.48
N ASN A 21 2.79 -14.38 -51.49
CA ASN A 21 3.21 -14.77 -50.14
C ASN A 21 3.76 -13.61 -49.28
N ILE A 22 3.60 -12.36 -49.72
CA ILE A 22 3.94 -11.19 -48.91
C ILE A 22 2.73 -10.81 -48.05
N TRP A 23 2.99 -10.40 -46.81
CA TRP A 23 1.95 -9.89 -45.92
C TRP A 23 1.79 -8.38 -46.11
N TYR A 24 0.58 -7.94 -46.42
CA TYR A 24 0.24 -6.54 -46.59
C TYR A 24 -0.71 -6.07 -45.50
N ASN A 25 -0.53 -4.84 -45.04
CA ASN A 25 -1.41 -4.26 -44.04
C ASN A 25 -2.76 -3.87 -44.65
N VAL A 26 -3.84 -4.41 -44.10
CA VAL A 26 -5.20 -4.22 -44.64
C VAL A 26 -5.67 -2.78 -44.53
N GLY A 27 -5.15 -1.99 -43.59
CA GLY A 27 -5.56 -0.60 -43.35
C GLY A 27 -4.54 0.47 -43.69
N ASN A 28 -3.43 0.10 -44.35
CA ASN A 28 -2.41 1.06 -44.77
C ASN A 28 -2.70 1.55 -46.20
N ASP A 29 -3.45 2.65 -46.27
CA ASP A 29 -3.84 3.35 -47.49
C ASP A 29 -2.83 4.42 -47.95
N ARG A 30 -1.74 4.61 -47.20
CA ARG A 30 -0.73 5.63 -47.54
C ARG A 30 0.04 5.21 -48.79
N GLN A 31 -0.06 6.03 -49.83
CA GLN A 31 0.83 5.97 -50.99
C GLN A 31 2.11 6.76 -50.69
N LYS A 32 3.27 6.20 -51.04
CA LYS A 32 4.54 6.94 -51.13
C LYS A 32 5.00 6.81 -52.57
N ASP A 33 5.17 7.94 -53.25
CA ASP A 33 5.59 8.00 -54.66
C ASP A 33 4.66 7.17 -55.58
N ASP A 34 5.17 6.69 -56.72
CA ASP A 34 4.46 5.83 -57.70
C ASP A 34 4.16 4.40 -57.18
N ILE A 35 4.21 4.17 -55.86
CA ILE A 35 4.01 2.85 -55.24
C ILE A 35 2.56 2.72 -54.74
N ILE A 36 1.86 1.72 -55.26
CA ILE A 36 0.52 1.30 -54.84
C ILE A 36 0.52 1.02 -53.32
N SER A 37 -0.49 1.55 -52.59
CA SER A 37 -0.62 1.35 -51.15
C SER A 37 -0.84 -0.13 -50.79
N GLU A 38 -0.45 -0.54 -49.58
CA GLU A 38 -0.59 -1.94 -49.16
C GLU A 38 -2.06 -2.38 -49.12
N GLN A 39 -2.97 -1.51 -48.72
CA GLN A 39 -4.41 -1.80 -48.79
C GLN A 39 -4.85 -2.09 -50.24
N ASN A 40 -4.33 -1.35 -51.22
CA ASN A 40 -4.66 -1.59 -52.62
C ASN A 40 -4.06 -2.91 -53.14
N GLN A 41 -2.87 -3.30 -52.66
CA GLN A 41 -2.32 -4.64 -52.93
C GLN A 41 -3.24 -5.76 -52.40
N VAL A 42 -3.81 -5.59 -51.20
CA VAL A 42 -4.80 -6.52 -50.64
C VAL A 42 -6.05 -6.58 -51.52
N THR A 43 -6.63 -5.43 -51.87
CA THR A 43 -7.82 -5.33 -52.73
C THR A 43 -7.59 -6.01 -54.09
N ALA A 44 -6.45 -5.75 -54.73
CA ALA A 44 -6.07 -6.38 -55.99
C ALA A 44 -5.87 -7.90 -55.85
N SER A 45 -5.23 -8.36 -54.78
CA SER A 45 -5.04 -9.80 -54.51
C SER A 45 -6.36 -10.55 -54.28
N LEU A 46 -7.42 -9.85 -53.86
CA LEU A 46 -8.76 -10.38 -53.68
C LEU A 46 -9.64 -10.28 -54.94
N GLY A 47 -9.15 -9.61 -56.01
CA GLY A 47 -9.91 -9.37 -57.23
C GLY A 47 -11.07 -8.38 -57.05
N LEU A 48 -10.97 -7.48 -56.08
CA LEU A 48 -11.98 -6.48 -55.77
C LEU A 48 -11.70 -5.14 -56.46
N ASP A 49 -12.74 -4.33 -56.65
CA ASP A 49 -12.60 -2.97 -57.16
C ASP A 49 -12.09 -2.01 -56.06
N TRP A 50 -11.06 -1.23 -56.38
CA TRP A 50 -10.47 -0.27 -55.45
C TRP A 50 -11.47 0.82 -55.04
N GLU A 51 -12.24 1.36 -55.98
CA GLU A 51 -13.15 2.46 -55.66
C GLU A 51 -14.27 2.05 -54.71
N GLU A 52 -14.69 0.78 -54.78
CA GLU A 52 -15.69 0.22 -53.86
C GLU A 52 -15.11 -0.11 -52.48
N TYR A 53 -13.88 -0.64 -52.41
CA TYR A 53 -13.25 -1.20 -51.20
C TYR A 53 -12.06 -0.38 -50.63
N LYS A 54 -11.86 0.87 -51.07
CA LYS A 54 -10.88 1.80 -50.46
C LYS A 54 -11.13 2.14 -49.00
N SER A 55 -12.35 1.90 -48.49
CA SER A 55 -12.69 2.02 -47.07
C SER A 55 -12.19 0.81 -46.30
N PHE A 56 -11.44 1.03 -45.21
CA PHE A 56 -10.95 -0.05 -44.36
C PHE A 56 -12.12 -0.84 -43.75
N ARG A 57 -13.20 -0.16 -43.34
CA ARG A 57 -14.39 -0.82 -42.80
C ARG A 57 -15.03 -1.76 -43.84
N LYS A 58 -15.13 -1.34 -45.10
CA LYS A 58 -15.70 -2.18 -46.17
C LYS A 58 -14.81 -3.39 -46.48
N LEU A 59 -13.50 -3.16 -46.60
CA LEU A 59 -12.55 -4.24 -46.89
C LEU A 59 -12.48 -5.27 -45.75
N SER A 60 -12.41 -4.81 -44.50
CA SER A 60 -12.43 -5.71 -43.33
C SER A 60 -13.78 -6.41 -43.16
N HIS A 61 -14.91 -5.78 -43.51
CA HIS A 61 -16.21 -6.45 -43.53
C HIS A 61 -16.24 -7.59 -44.54
N TYR A 62 -15.75 -7.35 -45.77
CA TYR A 62 -15.66 -8.40 -46.79
C TYR A 62 -14.80 -9.58 -46.32
N LEU A 63 -13.63 -9.30 -45.72
CA LEU A 63 -12.75 -10.33 -45.17
C LEU A 63 -13.42 -11.11 -44.03
N TRP A 64 -14.24 -10.45 -43.22
CA TRP A 64 -15.01 -11.10 -42.15
C TRP A 64 -16.10 -12.01 -42.70
N GLU A 65 -16.90 -11.56 -43.66
CA GLU A 65 -17.92 -12.38 -44.33
C GLU A 65 -17.32 -13.60 -45.04
N ASN A 66 -16.05 -13.51 -45.45
CA ASN A 66 -15.31 -14.56 -46.13
C ASN A 66 -14.20 -15.19 -45.25
N TYR A 67 -14.32 -15.11 -43.92
CA TYR A 67 -13.27 -15.58 -43.01
C TYR A 67 -12.96 -17.07 -43.16
N VAL A 68 -13.96 -17.90 -43.49
CA VAL A 68 -13.75 -19.34 -43.74
C VAL A 68 -12.78 -19.58 -44.90
N THR A 69 -12.78 -18.70 -45.91
CA THR A 69 -11.93 -18.80 -47.09
C THR A 69 -10.54 -18.20 -46.87
N TYR A 70 -10.45 -17.11 -46.09
CA TYR A 70 -9.23 -16.29 -45.99
C TYR A 70 -8.59 -16.27 -44.59
N GLY A 71 -9.17 -16.96 -43.61
CA GLY A 71 -8.74 -16.90 -42.21
C GLY A 71 -7.28 -17.31 -41.97
N ASP A 72 -6.76 -18.27 -42.73
CA ASP A 72 -5.35 -18.71 -42.69
C ASP A 72 -4.38 -17.68 -43.30
N ARG A 73 -4.91 -16.69 -44.01
CA ARG A 73 -4.17 -15.57 -44.61
C ARG A 73 -4.30 -14.29 -43.78
N LEU A 74 -4.84 -14.34 -42.56
CA LEU A 74 -5.06 -13.18 -41.69
C LEU A 74 -4.34 -13.36 -40.34
N LEU A 75 -3.63 -12.33 -39.87
CA LEU A 75 -2.95 -12.37 -38.57
C LEU A 75 -2.85 -10.97 -37.89
N PRO A 76 -2.64 -10.93 -36.55
CA PRO A 76 -2.37 -9.69 -35.83
C PRO A 76 -0.93 -9.20 -36.03
N ALA A 77 -0.78 -8.01 -36.61
CA ALA A 77 0.52 -7.40 -36.92
C ALA A 77 1.21 -6.81 -35.69
N ILE A 78 0.45 -6.11 -34.83
CA ILE A 78 1.03 -5.19 -33.84
C ILE A 78 1.24 -5.87 -32.49
N TRP A 79 0.24 -6.62 -32.02
CA TRP A 79 0.24 -7.25 -30.70
C TRP A 79 0.37 -8.79 -30.76
N GLY A 80 0.57 -9.38 -31.95
CA GLY A 80 0.67 -10.83 -32.11
C GLY A 80 1.82 -11.48 -31.32
N GLN A 81 2.95 -10.78 -31.18
CA GLN A 81 4.06 -11.25 -30.34
C GLN A 81 3.66 -11.26 -28.86
N LEU A 82 3.03 -10.17 -28.38
CA LEU A 82 2.53 -10.07 -27.01
C LEU A 82 1.52 -11.19 -26.68
N LEU A 83 0.60 -11.49 -27.62
CA LEU A 83 -0.33 -12.61 -27.47
C LEU A 83 0.41 -13.93 -27.27
N THR A 84 1.41 -14.20 -28.11
CA THR A 84 2.18 -15.44 -28.10
C THR A 84 2.90 -15.61 -26.76
N ASP A 85 3.55 -14.54 -26.30
CA ASP A 85 4.34 -14.55 -25.07
C ASP A 85 3.45 -14.67 -23.81
N LEU A 86 2.24 -14.10 -23.83
CA LEU A 86 1.30 -14.16 -22.70
C LEU A 86 0.36 -15.37 -22.72
N LYS A 87 0.22 -16.08 -23.85
CA LYS A 87 -0.74 -17.18 -24.07
C LYS A 87 -0.86 -18.17 -22.90
N PRO A 88 0.23 -18.66 -22.26
CA PRO A 88 0.10 -19.62 -21.14
C PRO A 88 -0.70 -19.06 -19.95
N ASP A 89 -0.61 -17.76 -19.74
CA ASP A 89 -1.19 -17.06 -18.59
C ASP A 89 -2.54 -16.39 -18.89
N LEU A 90 -3.00 -16.37 -20.14
CA LEU A 90 -4.24 -15.67 -20.49
C LEU A 90 -5.50 -16.48 -20.13
N GLU A 91 -6.52 -15.76 -19.67
CA GLU A 91 -7.88 -16.27 -19.47
C GLU A 91 -8.81 -15.83 -20.60
N THR A 92 -9.01 -14.52 -20.73
CA THR A 92 -9.85 -13.90 -21.76
C THR A 92 -9.16 -12.67 -22.35
N ILE A 93 -9.40 -12.45 -23.64
CA ILE A 93 -8.91 -11.30 -24.39
C ILE A 93 -10.10 -10.42 -24.77
N TYR A 94 -10.06 -9.14 -24.43
CA TYR A 94 -11.04 -8.15 -24.85
C TYR A 94 -10.45 -7.30 -25.98
N LEU A 95 -11.11 -7.32 -27.14
CA LEU A 95 -10.72 -6.59 -28.33
C LEU A 95 -11.69 -5.42 -28.53
N ILE A 96 -11.19 -4.20 -28.42
CA ILE A 96 -12.00 -2.98 -28.55
C ILE A 96 -11.88 -2.45 -29.96
N GLY A 97 -12.98 -2.49 -30.72
CA GLY A 97 -13.06 -1.98 -32.09
C GLY A 97 -14.03 -0.81 -32.20
N THR A 98 -13.72 0.21 -33.00
CA THR A 98 -14.63 1.34 -33.20
C THR A 98 -15.77 0.96 -34.16
N ASN A 99 -16.95 1.50 -33.88
CA ASN A 99 -18.17 1.32 -34.65
C ASN A 99 -19.06 2.57 -34.51
N GLN A 100 -18.68 3.64 -35.20
CA GLN A 100 -19.34 4.94 -35.10
C GLN A 100 -20.67 4.97 -35.88
N PRO A 101 -21.64 5.83 -35.51
CA PRO A 101 -22.97 5.86 -36.13
C PRO A 101 -22.95 6.40 -37.57
N GLN A 102 -23.90 5.93 -38.39
CA GLN A 102 -24.00 6.26 -39.83
C GLN A 102 -24.19 7.75 -40.13
N ALA A 103 -24.63 8.54 -39.14
CA ALA A 103 -24.75 9.99 -39.27
C ALA A 103 -23.40 10.71 -39.47
N LEU A 104 -22.26 10.01 -39.33
CA LEU A 104 -20.91 10.53 -39.51
C LEU A 104 -20.09 9.68 -40.53
N PRO A 105 -20.43 9.71 -41.83
CA PRO A 105 -19.93 8.74 -42.81
C PRO A 105 -18.40 8.71 -42.97
N ARG A 106 -17.74 9.88 -42.92
CA ARG A 106 -16.27 9.98 -43.04
C ARG A 106 -15.53 9.30 -41.90
N HIS A 107 -16.15 9.21 -40.73
CA HIS A 107 -15.54 8.61 -39.55
C HIS A 107 -15.67 7.07 -39.56
N GLN A 108 -16.73 6.54 -40.20
CA GLN A 108 -16.94 5.10 -40.36
C GLN A 108 -15.94 4.41 -41.29
N GLU A 109 -15.31 5.14 -42.23
CA GLU A 109 -14.42 4.53 -43.23
C GLU A 109 -13.22 3.80 -42.61
N LYS A 110 -12.83 4.18 -41.40
CA LYS A 110 -11.70 3.63 -40.66
C LYS A 110 -12.13 2.82 -39.43
N ASP A 111 -13.41 2.50 -39.28
CA ASP A 111 -13.89 1.72 -38.15
C ASP A 111 -13.29 0.31 -38.11
N THR A 112 -13.00 -0.17 -36.90
CA THR A 112 -12.22 -1.39 -36.68
C THR A 112 -13.02 -2.57 -36.13
N LEU A 113 -14.35 -2.46 -36.02
CA LEU A 113 -15.22 -3.55 -35.57
C LEU A 113 -14.96 -4.89 -36.29
N TYR A 114 -14.98 -4.90 -37.62
CA TYR A 114 -14.81 -6.16 -38.37
C TYR A 114 -13.37 -6.69 -38.29
N ALA A 115 -12.37 -5.82 -38.16
CA ALA A 115 -11.01 -6.25 -37.85
C ALA A 115 -10.93 -6.89 -36.45
N ALA A 116 -11.64 -6.35 -35.46
CA ALA A 116 -11.72 -6.95 -34.12
C ALA A 116 -12.42 -8.33 -34.16
N GLU A 117 -13.48 -8.50 -34.95
CA GLU A 117 -14.16 -9.79 -35.16
C GLU A 117 -13.24 -10.84 -35.81
N ILE A 118 -12.50 -10.46 -36.86
CA ILE A 118 -11.49 -11.31 -37.50
C ILE A 118 -10.42 -11.75 -36.48
N LEU A 119 -9.94 -10.80 -35.68
CA LEU A 119 -8.90 -11.06 -34.68
C LEU A 119 -9.43 -11.87 -33.48
N ARG A 120 -10.73 -11.76 -33.15
CA ARG A 120 -11.40 -12.65 -32.19
C ARG A 120 -11.35 -14.09 -32.69
N ALA A 121 -11.80 -14.33 -33.92
CA ALA A 121 -11.77 -15.65 -34.53
C ALA A 121 -10.35 -16.22 -34.63
N TYR A 122 -9.36 -15.38 -34.92
CA TYR A 122 -7.95 -15.77 -34.86
C TYR A 122 -7.55 -16.27 -33.46
N CYS A 123 -7.89 -15.54 -32.39
CA CYS A 123 -7.62 -15.96 -31.02
C CYS A 123 -8.33 -17.27 -30.65
N GLU A 124 -9.59 -17.44 -31.03
CA GLU A 124 -10.38 -18.65 -30.79
C GLU A 124 -9.77 -19.87 -31.48
N ASN A 125 -9.31 -19.71 -32.72
CA ASN A 125 -8.56 -20.75 -33.46
C ASN A 125 -7.23 -21.14 -32.80
N GLN A 126 -6.67 -20.24 -31.97
CA GLN A 126 -5.49 -20.51 -31.14
C GLN A 126 -5.82 -21.13 -29.78
N GLY A 127 -7.10 -21.40 -29.50
CA GLY A 127 -7.59 -21.95 -28.24
C GLY A 127 -7.73 -20.93 -27.11
N LEU A 128 -7.90 -19.64 -27.43
CA LEU A 128 -8.04 -18.55 -26.46
C LEU A 128 -9.46 -17.98 -26.48
N ALA A 129 -10.03 -17.73 -25.30
CA ALA A 129 -11.30 -17.02 -25.21
C ALA A 129 -11.10 -15.54 -25.55
N ALA A 130 -11.93 -15.00 -26.45
CA ALA A 130 -11.86 -13.62 -26.87
C ALA A 130 -13.26 -13.01 -27.02
N GLU A 131 -13.40 -11.73 -26.67
CA GLU A 131 -14.65 -10.97 -26.76
C GLU A 131 -14.40 -9.63 -27.45
N VAL A 132 -15.35 -9.19 -28.28
CA VAL A 132 -15.29 -7.90 -28.98
C VAL A 132 -16.17 -6.88 -28.25
N ILE A 133 -15.61 -5.71 -27.97
CA ILE A 133 -16.32 -4.58 -27.39
C ILE A 133 -16.38 -3.45 -28.43
N SER A 134 -17.59 -3.05 -28.77
CA SER A 134 -17.86 -1.98 -29.75
C SER A 134 -17.74 -0.60 -29.08
N LEU A 135 -16.90 0.28 -29.64
CA LEU A 135 -16.71 1.66 -29.20
C LEU A 135 -17.39 2.66 -30.16
N GLY A 136 -18.21 3.57 -29.63
CA GLY A 136 -18.79 4.71 -30.38
C GLY A 136 -20.19 4.50 -30.94
N SER A 137 -20.80 3.32 -30.76
CA SER A 137 -22.18 3.03 -31.20
C SER A 137 -23.26 3.87 -30.50
N ASP A 138 -22.93 4.41 -29.34
CA ASP A 138 -23.71 5.29 -28.47
C ASP A 138 -23.47 6.79 -28.73
N LYS A 139 -22.85 7.14 -29.87
CA LYS A 139 -22.46 8.50 -30.26
C LYS A 139 -21.31 9.10 -29.44
N ILE A 140 -20.59 8.28 -28.66
CA ILE A 140 -19.36 8.71 -28.00
C ILE A 140 -18.28 9.04 -29.02
N ASN A 141 -17.61 10.17 -28.83
CA ASN A 141 -16.53 10.63 -29.70
C ASN A 141 -15.17 10.08 -29.22
N PRO A 142 -14.49 9.18 -29.98
CA PRO A 142 -13.20 8.61 -29.58
C PRO A 142 -12.03 9.62 -29.56
N THR A 143 -12.22 10.84 -30.08
CA THR A 143 -11.24 11.92 -29.97
C THR A 143 -11.43 12.80 -28.73
N ASP A 144 -12.56 12.68 -28.03
CA ASP A 144 -12.87 13.46 -26.83
C ASP A 144 -12.38 12.70 -25.59
N PHE A 145 -11.41 13.29 -24.88
CA PHE A 145 -10.78 12.64 -23.74
C PHE A 145 -11.78 12.40 -22.58
N ASP A 146 -12.66 13.35 -22.28
CA ASP A 146 -13.56 13.25 -21.12
C ASP A 146 -14.66 12.21 -21.38
N GLN A 147 -15.21 12.19 -22.59
CA GLN A 147 -16.16 11.14 -22.99
C GLN A 147 -15.50 9.76 -22.96
N MET A 148 -14.26 9.66 -23.45
CA MET A 148 -13.53 8.40 -23.44
C MET A 148 -13.15 7.94 -22.04
N LEU A 149 -12.83 8.86 -21.13
CA LEU A 149 -12.55 8.52 -19.74
C LEU A 149 -13.79 7.92 -19.07
N GLN A 150 -14.97 8.51 -19.27
CA GLN A 150 -16.24 7.99 -18.77
C GLN A 150 -16.58 6.63 -19.38
N TRP A 151 -16.44 6.50 -20.70
CA TRP A 151 -16.68 5.23 -21.40
C TRP A 151 -15.77 4.11 -20.89
N TRP A 152 -14.47 4.40 -20.72
CA TRP A 152 -13.53 3.42 -20.19
C TRP A 152 -13.86 3.04 -18.76
N GLN A 153 -14.19 4.00 -17.89
CA GLN A 153 -14.63 3.70 -16.52
C GLN A 153 -15.83 2.77 -16.52
N GLN A 154 -16.86 3.07 -17.31
CA GLN A 154 -18.04 2.22 -17.42
C GLN A 154 -17.67 0.83 -17.96
N THR A 155 -16.92 0.76 -19.06
CA THR A 155 -16.54 -0.50 -19.72
C THR A 155 -15.69 -1.39 -18.81
N LEU A 156 -14.73 -0.82 -18.09
CA LEU A 156 -13.87 -1.56 -17.17
C LEU A 156 -14.62 -2.07 -15.95
N THR A 157 -15.65 -1.36 -15.49
CA THR A 157 -16.39 -1.76 -14.28
C THR A 157 -17.58 -2.69 -14.60
N GLU A 158 -18.26 -2.46 -15.72
CA GLU A 158 -19.52 -3.14 -16.07
C GLU A 158 -19.33 -4.30 -17.05
N THR A 159 -18.37 -4.20 -17.97
CA THR A 159 -18.17 -5.17 -19.06
C THR A 159 -16.96 -6.07 -18.79
N ILE A 160 -15.80 -5.48 -18.53
CA ILE A 160 -14.52 -6.20 -18.35
C ILE A 160 -14.37 -6.64 -16.88
N LYS A 161 -15.07 -7.71 -16.49
CA LYS A 161 -15.12 -8.18 -15.10
C LYS A 161 -13.95 -9.11 -14.75
N VAL A 162 -12.87 -8.53 -14.25
CA VAL A 162 -11.62 -9.26 -13.96
C VAL A 162 -11.50 -9.77 -12.52
N GLY A 163 -12.23 -9.18 -11.57
CA GLY A 163 -12.06 -9.45 -10.13
C GLY A 163 -10.68 -9.03 -9.63
N ASP A 164 -10.04 -9.84 -8.78
CA ASP A 164 -8.69 -9.59 -8.24
C ASP A 164 -7.56 -10.10 -9.15
N ARG A 165 -7.84 -10.31 -10.45
CA ARG A 165 -6.87 -10.85 -11.41
C ARG A 165 -6.12 -9.74 -12.14
N PRO A 166 -4.82 -9.94 -12.43
CA PRO A 166 -4.04 -8.95 -13.15
C PRO A 166 -4.63 -8.65 -14.53
N VAL A 167 -4.60 -7.37 -14.91
CA VAL A 167 -5.08 -6.89 -16.21
C VAL A 167 -3.92 -6.33 -16.99
N VAL A 168 -3.77 -6.82 -18.21
CA VAL A 168 -2.80 -6.35 -19.18
C VAL A 168 -3.50 -5.49 -20.21
N LEU A 169 -2.97 -4.30 -20.48
CA LEU A 169 -3.51 -3.41 -21.50
C LEU A 169 -2.46 -3.12 -22.58
N CYS A 170 -2.86 -3.29 -23.83
CA CYS A 170 -2.11 -2.84 -25.01
C CYS A 170 -3.00 -1.90 -25.83
N LEU A 171 -2.93 -0.61 -25.52
CA LEU A 171 -3.87 0.40 -26.05
C LEU A 171 -3.32 1.12 -27.29
N LYS A 172 -2.53 0.44 -28.11
CA LYS A 172 -1.86 1.08 -29.25
C LYS A 172 -2.78 1.30 -30.45
N GLY A 173 -3.82 0.48 -30.63
CA GLY A 173 -4.77 0.67 -31.70
C GLY A 173 -5.69 1.86 -31.44
N GLY A 174 -6.01 2.62 -32.48
CA GLY A 174 -6.97 3.72 -32.40
C GLY A 174 -6.35 5.09 -32.10
N ILE A 175 -7.15 5.95 -31.47
CA ILE A 175 -6.86 7.38 -31.28
C ILE A 175 -6.11 7.60 -29.95
N GLY A 176 -5.08 8.44 -29.96
CA GLY A 176 -4.22 8.66 -28.78
C GLY A 176 -5.00 9.08 -27.52
N GLN A 177 -6.02 9.93 -27.66
CA GLN A 177 -6.89 10.35 -26.54
C GLN A 177 -7.63 9.16 -25.91
N THR A 178 -8.14 8.23 -26.72
CA THR A 178 -8.79 6.99 -26.24
C THR A 178 -7.81 6.12 -25.46
N ALA A 179 -6.57 5.98 -25.95
CA ALA A 179 -5.55 5.19 -25.29
C ALA A 179 -5.17 5.76 -23.92
N GLU A 180 -4.92 7.07 -23.84
CA GLU A 180 -4.55 7.73 -22.58
C GLU A 180 -5.69 7.74 -21.56
N ALA A 181 -6.93 7.99 -22.01
CA ALA A 181 -8.11 7.85 -21.15
C ALA A 181 -8.22 6.42 -20.58
N GLY A 182 -7.97 5.40 -21.40
CA GLY A 182 -7.96 4.01 -20.99
C GLY A 182 -6.86 3.69 -19.96
N ARG A 183 -5.65 4.24 -20.12
CA ARG A 183 -4.58 4.08 -19.11
C ARG A 183 -4.99 4.66 -17.77
N ILE A 184 -5.53 5.88 -17.76
CA ILE A 184 -5.96 6.57 -16.53
C ILE A 184 -7.14 5.83 -15.87
N ALA A 185 -8.14 5.43 -16.65
CA ALA A 185 -9.28 4.68 -16.14
C ALA A 185 -8.85 3.32 -15.55
N ALA A 186 -7.93 2.61 -16.21
CA ALA A 186 -7.42 1.33 -15.72
C ALA A 186 -6.60 1.48 -14.43
N LEU A 187 -5.77 2.52 -14.32
CA LEU A 187 -5.08 2.86 -13.06
C LEU A 187 -6.08 3.18 -11.93
N GLY A 188 -7.18 3.88 -12.24
CA GLY A 188 -8.23 4.19 -11.27
C GLY A 188 -9.05 2.97 -10.84
N THR A 189 -9.28 2.03 -11.77
CA THR A 189 -10.16 0.86 -11.55
C THR A 189 -9.41 -0.32 -10.93
N TYR A 190 -8.22 -0.64 -11.46
CA TYR A 190 -7.45 -1.83 -11.08
C TYR A 190 -6.22 -1.53 -10.23
N GLY A 191 -5.86 -0.26 -10.04
CA GLY A 191 -4.77 0.17 -9.17
C GLY A 191 -3.44 -0.46 -9.54
N GLU A 192 -2.80 -1.13 -8.57
CA GLU A 192 -1.50 -1.77 -8.72
C GLU A 192 -1.52 -3.06 -9.56
N GLN A 193 -2.70 -3.60 -9.88
CA GLN A 193 -2.84 -4.88 -10.60
C GLN A 193 -2.72 -4.77 -12.12
N VAL A 194 -2.57 -3.54 -12.63
CA VAL A 194 -2.51 -3.27 -14.06
C VAL A 194 -1.09 -3.31 -14.60
N ALA A 195 -0.92 -3.82 -15.83
CA ALA A 195 0.33 -3.77 -16.58
C ALA A 195 0.07 -3.22 -17.99
N PHE A 196 0.89 -2.27 -18.42
CA PHE A 196 0.80 -1.68 -19.76
C PHE A 196 1.93 -2.18 -20.65
N TYR A 197 1.57 -2.51 -21.89
CA TYR A 197 2.51 -2.89 -22.95
C TYR A 197 2.29 -2.02 -24.18
N ASP A 198 3.40 -1.57 -24.76
CA ASP A 198 3.40 -0.72 -25.93
C ASP A 198 4.11 -1.43 -27.07
N ALA A 199 3.36 -1.84 -28.09
CA ALA A 199 3.95 -2.44 -29.29
C ALA A 199 4.83 -1.41 -30.04
N ILE A 200 5.86 -1.87 -30.74
CA ILE A 200 6.74 -1.08 -31.60
C ILE A 200 6.51 -1.57 -33.03
N GLU A 201 5.89 -0.72 -33.86
CA GLU A 201 5.56 -1.13 -35.23
C GLU A 201 6.84 -1.39 -36.04
N LYS A 202 6.94 -2.58 -36.65
CA LYS A 202 8.05 -2.99 -37.51
C LYS A 202 7.51 -3.50 -38.85
N PRO A 203 7.23 -2.59 -39.80
CA PRO A 203 6.59 -2.95 -41.08
C PRO A 203 7.35 -4.02 -41.86
N GLU A 204 8.68 -4.00 -41.85
CA GLU A 204 9.50 -5.00 -42.56
C GLU A 204 9.38 -6.40 -41.98
N LEU A 205 9.21 -6.53 -40.65
CA LEU A 205 8.90 -7.82 -40.02
C LEU A 205 7.47 -8.25 -40.33
N ASN A 206 6.53 -7.30 -40.26
CA ASN A 206 5.13 -7.57 -40.53
C ASN A 206 4.91 -8.09 -41.95
N ARG A 207 5.66 -7.59 -42.95
CA ARG A 207 5.64 -8.09 -44.33
C ARG A 207 6.08 -9.54 -44.49
N GLN A 208 6.88 -10.04 -43.55
CA GLN A 208 7.32 -11.44 -43.50
C GLN A 208 6.36 -12.32 -42.66
N GLY A 209 5.24 -11.75 -42.19
CA GLY A 209 4.29 -12.44 -41.30
C GLY A 209 4.76 -12.51 -39.85
N ILE A 210 5.82 -11.78 -39.49
CA ILE A 210 6.35 -11.72 -38.14
C ILE A 210 5.69 -10.54 -37.41
N PRO A 211 4.99 -10.76 -36.29
CA PRO A 211 4.40 -9.67 -35.52
C PRO A 211 5.44 -8.68 -34.99
N SER A 212 4.98 -7.47 -34.71
CA SER A 212 5.79 -6.39 -34.15
C SER A 212 6.20 -6.70 -32.70
N PRO A 213 7.43 -6.33 -32.28
CA PRO A 213 7.86 -6.44 -30.89
C PRO A 213 7.16 -5.42 -29.99
N TYR A 214 7.35 -5.51 -28.69
CA TYR A 214 6.75 -4.62 -27.70
C TYR A 214 7.73 -4.18 -26.61
N ILE A 215 7.35 -3.14 -25.86
CA ILE A 215 8.01 -2.65 -24.64
C ILE A 215 7.07 -2.87 -23.46
N GLY A 216 7.64 -3.20 -22.30
CA GLY A 216 6.92 -3.37 -21.04
C GLY A 216 7.32 -4.66 -20.31
N PRO A 217 6.67 -4.97 -19.17
CA PRO A 217 5.51 -4.27 -18.63
C PRO A 217 5.84 -2.98 -17.89
N SER A 218 5.11 -1.90 -18.20
CA SER A 218 5.02 -0.74 -17.31
C SER A 218 3.92 -1.01 -16.27
N LEU A 219 4.31 -1.25 -15.03
CA LEU A 219 3.40 -1.70 -13.95
C LEU A 219 2.63 -0.55 -13.30
N GLY A 220 1.39 -0.78 -12.89
CA GLY A 220 0.55 0.20 -12.19
C GLY A 220 1.19 0.74 -10.92
N THR A 221 1.92 -0.10 -10.19
CA THR A 221 2.76 0.30 -9.06
C THR A 221 3.75 1.40 -9.41
N ASN A 222 4.36 1.38 -10.59
CA ASN A 222 5.31 2.40 -11.05
C ASN A 222 4.60 3.74 -11.29
N TYR A 223 3.43 3.70 -11.95
CA TYR A 223 2.64 4.91 -12.22
C TYR A 223 2.10 5.56 -10.94
N LEU A 224 1.62 4.74 -9.99
CA LEU A 224 0.96 5.22 -8.78
C LEU A 224 1.95 5.60 -7.67
N TRP A 225 3.23 5.24 -7.80
CA TRP A 225 4.20 5.36 -6.71
C TRP A 225 4.27 6.76 -6.11
N SER A 226 4.35 7.81 -6.92
CA SER A 226 4.49 9.19 -6.40
C SER A 226 3.33 9.59 -5.48
N ARG A 227 2.11 9.14 -5.78
CA ARG A 227 0.92 9.34 -4.95
C ARG A 227 0.96 8.45 -3.72
N VAL A 228 1.25 7.16 -3.90
CA VAL A 228 1.33 6.18 -2.80
C VAL A 228 2.39 6.58 -1.78
N GLN A 229 3.56 7.04 -2.22
CA GLN A 229 4.65 7.52 -1.37
C GLN A 229 4.19 8.66 -0.47
N LYS A 230 3.55 9.69 -1.04
CA LYS A 230 3.02 10.83 -0.27
C LYS A 230 1.98 10.38 0.76
N GLN A 231 1.07 9.49 0.34
CA GLN A 231 0.04 8.95 1.23
C GLN A 231 0.64 8.10 2.36
N ALA A 232 1.61 7.23 2.06
CA ALA A 232 2.30 6.43 3.06
C ALA A 232 3.04 7.32 4.08
N LEU A 233 3.75 8.35 3.63
CA LEU A 233 4.42 9.30 4.53
C LEU A 233 3.42 10.06 5.42
N ALA A 234 2.27 10.48 4.88
CA ALA A 234 1.20 11.12 5.67
C ALA A 234 0.59 10.16 6.71
N LEU A 235 0.40 8.88 6.35
CA LEU A 235 -0.04 7.85 7.28
C LEU A 235 0.97 7.63 8.41
N LEU A 236 2.28 7.64 8.11
CA LEU A 236 3.31 7.54 9.14
C LEU A 236 3.40 8.78 10.03
N GLN A 237 3.12 9.97 9.50
CA GLN A 237 3.04 11.21 10.29
C GLN A 237 1.86 11.18 11.26
N SER A 238 0.75 10.57 10.88
CA SER A 238 -0.41 10.33 11.75
C SER A 238 -0.30 9.05 12.61
N HIS A 239 0.84 8.36 12.57
CA HIS A 239 1.12 7.11 13.30
C HIS A 239 0.15 5.96 12.94
N SER A 240 -0.37 5.97 11.71
CA SER A 240 -1.28 4.96 11.16
C SER A 240 -0.53 3.81 10.47
N TYR A 241 0.27 3.07 11.25
CA TYR A 241 1.19 2.05 10.72
C TYR A 241 0.50 0.88 10.01
N THR A 242 -0.66 0.44 10.50
CA THR A 242 -1.46 -0.62 9.86
C THR A 242 -1.93 -0.22 8.46
N ALA A 243 -2.38 1.03 8.29
CA ALA A 243 -2.80 1.54 7.01
C ALA A 243 -1.60 1.74 6.06
N ALA A 244 -0.46 2.21 6.58
CA ALA A 244 0.76 2.35 5.79
C ALA A 244 1.28 0.99 5.30
N GLU A 245 1.27 -0.03 6.15
CA GLU A 245 1.64 -1.41 5.76
C GLU A 245 0.71 -1.96 4.68
N ALA A 246 -0.60 -1.82 4.85
CA ALA A 246 -1.58 -2.29 3.87
C ALA A 246 -1.38 -1.61 2.50
N LEU A 247 -1.16 -0.29 2.50
CA LEU A 247 -0.92 0.51 1.30
C LEU A 247 0.37 0.11 0.56
N LEU A 248 1.45 -0.20 1.29
CA LEU A 248 2.75 -0.53 0.70
C LEU A 248 2.92 -2.03 0.38
N ARG A 249 2.01 -2.88 0.84
CA ARG A 249 2.08 -4.34 0.64
C ARG A 249 2.25 -4.77 -0.82
N PRO A 250 1.57 -4.17 -1.82
CA PRO A 250 1.80 -4.51 -3.24
C PRO A 250 3.26 -4.27 -3.67
N TYR A 251 3.86 -3.18 -3.19
CA TYR A 251 5.25 -2.80 -3.50
C TYR A 251 6.26 -3.76 -2.86
N PHE A 252 6.00 -4.22 -1.64
CA PHE A 252 6.84 -5.24 -0.98
C PHE A 252 6.82 -6.57 -1.74
N LYS A 253 5.68 -6.96 -2.29
CA LYS A 253 5.55 -8.19 -3.09
C LYS A 253 6.27 -8.06 -4.44
N GLN A 254 6.17 -6.90 -5.08
CA GLN A 254 6.79 -6.64 -6.37
C GLN A 254 8.32 -6.56 -6.29
N ASP A 255 8.85 -5.87 -5.28
CA ASP A 255 10.28 -5.66 -5.12
C ASP A 255 10.75 -5.96 -3.68
N PRO A 256 10.81 -7.25 -3.29
CA PRO A 256 11.26 -7.63 -1.96
C PRO A 256 12.69 -7.14 -1.65
N GLN A 257 13.56 -7.07 -2.66
CA GLN A 257 14.96 -6.67 -2.48
C GLN A 257 15.09 -5.16 -2.25
N GLY A 258 14.37 -4.34 -3.02
CA GLY A 258 14.38 -2.88 -2.86
C GLY A 258 13.81 -2.40 -1.52
N TRP A 259 12.95 -3.20 -0.87
CA TRP A 259 12.35 -2.88 0.43
C TRP A 259 13.03 -3.55 1.64
N SER A 260 13.82 -4.60 1.43
CA SER A 260 14.67 -5.24 2.44
C SER A 260 13.98 -5.40 3.82
N ALA A 261 14.43 -4.67 4.85
CA ALA A 261 13.92 -4.75 6.21
C ALA A 261 12.60 -3.99 6.47
N THR A 262 12.21 -3.06 5.59
CA THR A 262 11.07 -2.16 5.82
C THR A 262 9.74 -2.86 6.15
N PRO A 263 9.37 -4.00 5.52
CA PRO A 263 8.17 -4.72 5.89
C PRO A 263 8.18 -5.21 7.35
N ASN A 264 9.33 -5.66 7.85
CA ASN A 264 9.49 -6.07 9.25
C ASN A 264 9.45 -4.86 10.18
N LEU A 265 10.12 -3.76 9.82
CA LEU A 265 10.08 -2.53 10.62
C LEU A 265 8.66 -1.99 10.78
N LEU A 266 7.85 -1.99 9.70
CA LEU A 266 6.43 -1.60 9.76
C LEU A 266 5.61 -2.52 10.65
N LYS A 267 5.81 -3.85 10.58
CA LYS A 267 5.20 -4.79 11.52
C LYS A 267 5.64 -4.53 12.96
N GLY A 268 6.92 -4.20 13.17
CA GLY A 268 7.45 -3.78 14.46
C GLY A 268 6.75 -2.52 14.98
N ALA A 269 6.51 -1.53 14.12
CA ALA A 269 5.77 -0.32 14.46
C ALA A 269 4.31 -0.60 14.85
N ILE A 270 3.65 -1.55 14.16
CA ILE A 270 2.30 -2.01 14.54
C ILE A 270 2.34 -2.68 15.93
N ALA A 271 3.30 -3.58 16.18
CA ALA A 271 3.47 -4.24 17.47
C ALA A 271 3.75 -3.23 18.60
N TRP A 272 4.60 -2.23 18.35
CA TRP A 272 4.88 -1.14 19.29
C TRP A 272 3.61 -0.37 19.62
N ASN A 273 2.81 -0.01 18.60
CA ASN A 273 1.56 0.72 18.77
C ASN A 273 0.48 -0.07 19.54
N GLN A 274 0.63 -1.40 19.62
CA GLN A 274 -0.21 -2.32 20.41
C GLN A 274 0.36 -2.60 21.82
N GLY A 275 1.50 -2.01 22.20
CA GLY A 275 2.19 -2.29 23.46
C GLY A 275 2.89 -3.66 23.50
N GLN A 276 3.01 -4.35 22.36
CA GLN A 276 3.72 -5.63 22.24
C GLN A 276 5.24 -5.38 22.07
N PHE A 277 5.86 -4.73 23.06
CA PHE A 277 7.21 -4.20 22.93
C PHE A 277 8.28 -5.27 22.62
N GLN A 278 8.12 -6.49 23.14
CA GLN A 278 9.04 -7.59 22.81
C GLN A 278 8.96 -8.02 21.33
N ALA A 279 7.75 -8.09 20.77
CA ALA A 279 7.56 -8.37 19.35
C ALA A 279 8.09 -7.21 18.49
N PHE A 280 7.91 -5.97 18.94
CA PHE A 280 8.49 -4.78 18.32
C PHE A 280 10.01 -4.90 18.18
N VAL A 281 10.74 -5.14 19.28
CA VAL A 281 12.22 -5.22 19.25
C VAL A 281 12.70 -6.33 18.32
N LYS A 282 12.08 -7.52 18.39
CA LYS A 282 12.44 -8.64 17.51
C LYS A 282 12.29 -8.32 16.02
N LEU A 283 11.27 -7.54 15.66
CA LEU A 283 11.02 -7.14 14.27
C LEU A 283 11.86 -5.93 13.85
N ALA A 284 12.30 -5.11 14.81
CA ALA A 284 13.05 -3.89 14.59
C ALA A 284 14.57 -4.05 14.74
N GLU A 285 15.07 -5.24 15.09
CA GLU A 285 16.48 -5.48 15.45
C GLU A 285 17.47 -4.95 14.40
N SER A 286 17.18 -5.13 13.10
CA SER A 286 18.04 -4.64 12.01
C SER A 286 18.17 -3.11 11.94
N ALA A 287 17.25 -2.38 12.57
CA ALA A 287 17.27 -0.92 12.64
C ALA A 287 18.04 -0.39 13.85
N LEU A 288 18.33 -1.23 14.84
CA LEU A 288 18.87 -0.79 16.13
C LEU A 288 20.40 -0.96 16.17
N ASP A 289 21.08 -0.01 16.79
CA ASP A 289 22.51 -0.12 17.06
C ASP A 289 22.79 -0.99 18.31
N ARG A 290 24.08 -1.28 18.56
CA ARG A 290 24.49 -2.13 19.69
C ARG A 290 24.07 -1.58 21.06
N ASN A 291 24.03 -0.26 21.25
CA ASN A 291 23.64 0.34 22.52
C ASN A 291 22.12 0.26 22.71
N GLN A 292 21.37 0.45 21.64
CA GLN A 292 19.92 0.30 21.59
C GLN A 292 19.49 -1.14 21.87
N ILE A 293 20.18 -2.12 21.28
CA ILE A 293 19.95 -3.54 21.59
C ILE A 293 20.22 -3.82 23.08
N LYS A 294 21.36 -3.36 23.63
CA LYS A 294 21.65 -3.49 25.07
C LYS A 294 20.60 -2.82 25.97
N GLN A 295 20.00 -1.71 25.53
CA GLN A 295 18.91 -1.08 26.27
C GLN A 295 17.71 -2.02 26.43
N THR A 296 17.41 -2.87 25.45
CA THR A 296 16.30 -3.86 25.52
C THR A 296 16.49 -4.96 26.56
N GLU A 297 17.71 -5.10 27.10
CA GLU A 297 18.03 -6.05 28.17
C GLU A 297 17.79 -5.46 29.57
N THR A 298 17.45 -4.18 29.66
CA THR A 298 17.23 -3.50 30.94
C THR A 298 15.79 -3.67 31.45
N TYR A 299 15.56 -3.55 32.75
CA TYR A 299 14.20 -3.65 33.30
C TYR A 299 13.31 -2.45 32.92
N TRP A 300 13.90 -1.33 32.49
CA TRP A 300 13.20 -0.05 32.41
C TRP A 300 12.79 0.37 31.00
N TRP A 301 13.35 -0.20 29.93
CA TRP A 301 13.19 0.34 28.58
C TRP A 301 11.72 0.37 28.13
N GLN A 302 10.93 -0.66 28.47
CA GLN A 302 9.52 -0.73 28.08
C GLN A 302 8.68 0.40 28.68
N ALA A 303 9.06 0.93 29.84
CA ALA A 303 8.39 2.07 30.43
C ALA A 303 8.57 3.35 29.60
N TYR A 304 9.75 3.54 28.99
CA TYR A 304 9.98 4.66 28.09
C TYR A 304 9.21 4.49 26.77
N GLU A 305 9.08 3.27 26.25
CA GLU A 305 8.22 2.99 25.09
C GLU A 305 6.73 3.27 25.39
N GLN A 306 6.27 2.84 26.56
CA GLN A 306 4.92 3.05 27.04
C GLN A 306 4.62 4.55 27.23
N ALA A 307 5.55 5.32 27.78
CA ALA A 307 5.42 6.76 27.92
C ALA A 307 5.46 7.46 26.56
N TYR A 308 6.33 7.04 25.64
CA TYR A 308 6.34 7.60 24.30
C TYR A 308 5.06 7.29 23.52
N THR A 309 4.43 6.13 23.77
CA THR A 309 3.08 5.84 23.26
C THR A 309 2.07 6.87 23.75
N ALA A 310 2.13 7.29 25.03
CA ALA A 310 1.26 8.33 25.57
C ALA A 310 1.41 9.66 24.83
N VAL A 311 2.66 10.03 24.49
CA VAL A 311 2.98 11.21 23.69
C VAL A 311 2.36 11.13 22.29
N VAL A 312 2.48 9.97 21.65
CA VAL A 312 1.88 9.72 20.34
C VAL A 312 0.35 9.85 20.41
N ARG A 313 -0.29 9.29 21.44
CA ARG A 313 -1.75 9.40 21.63
C ARG A 313 -2.22 10.83 21.80
N LEU A 314 -1.47 11.65 22.54
CA LEU A 314 -1.76 13.07 22.67
C LEU A 314 -1.65 13.79 21.32
N LYS A 315 -0.61 13.51 20.52
CA LYS A 315 -0.46 14.07 19.16
C LYS A 315 -1.57 13.65 18.20
N GLN A 316 -2.24 12.53 18.48
CA GLN A 316 -3.42 12.05 17.76
C GLN A 316 -4.73 12.62 18.32
N ASN A 317 -4.67 13.61 19.22
CA ASN A 317 -5.81 14.17 19.95
C ASN A 317 -6.59 13.15 20.79
N ASN A 318 -5.93 12.06 21.22
CA ASN A 318 -6.50 11.04 22.09
C ASN A 318 -5.99 11.21 23.52
N THR A 319 -6.57 12.18 24.22
CA THR A 319 -6.19 12.59 25.59
C THR A 319 -6.48 11.52 26.64
N THR A 320 -7.52 10.71 26.45
CA THR A 320 -7.86 9.60 27.36
C THR A 320 -6.77 8.53 27.32
N GLU A 321 -6.37 8.08 26.13
CA GLU A 321 -5.27 7.12 26.01
C GLU A 321 -3.94 7.73 26.46
N ALA A 322 -3.68 9.01 26.16
CA ALA A 322 -2.50 9.70 26.68
C ALA A 322 -2.43 9.66 28.22
N MET A 323 -3.56 9.88 28.93
CA MET A 323 -3.61 9.75 30.39
C MET A 323 -3.30 8.32 30.85
N GLN A 324 -3.93 7.32 30.23
CA GLN A 324 -3.75 5.93 30.62
C GLN A 324 -2.33 5.45 30.38
N HIS A 325 -1.77 5.71 29.21
CA HIS A 325 -0.44 5.27 28.84
C HIS A 325 0.64 5.99 29.66
N SER A 326 0.51 7.30 29.92
CA SER A 326 1.47 8.05 30.74
C SER A 326 1.50 7.57 32.19
N PHE A 327 0.32 7.33 32.79
CA PHE A 327 0.24 6.82 34.15
C PHE A 327 0.76 5.39 34.26
N ARG A 328 0.39 4.52 33.31
CA ARG A 328 0.83 3.12 33.24
C ARG A 328 2.33 2.99 33.04
N ALA A 329 2.97 3.91 32.32
CA ALA A 329 4.41 3.88 32.12
C ALA A 329 5.17 3.91 33.46
N VAL A 330 4.77 4.79 34.38
CA VAL A 330 5.39 4.89 35.71
C VAL A 330 4.97 3.73 36.61
N GLU A 331 3.68 3.36 36.63
CA GLU A 331 3.21 2.24 37.45
C GLU A 331 3.90 0.93 37.03
N GLY A 332 3.93 0.62 35.73
CA GLY A 332 4.61 -0.54 35.18
C GLY A 332 6.11 -0.52 35.45
N LEU A 333 6.77 0.65 35.33
CA LEU A 333 8.17 0.78 35.70
C LEU A 333 8.44 0.40 37.15
N LEU A 334 7.55 0.77 38.09
CA LEU A 334 7.71 0.41 39.49
C LEU A 334 7.57 -1.11 39.71
N TYR A 335 6.68 -1.78 38.98
CA TYR A 335 6.59 -3.25 38.99
C TYR A 335 7.90 -3.90 38.49
N GLU A 336 8.47 -3.41 37.39
CA GLU A 336 9.74 -3.92 36.87
C GLU A 336 10.92 -3.59 37.79
N TRP A 337 10.93 -2.39 38.38
CA TRP A 337 11.92 -1.99 39.37
C TRP A 337 11.89 -2.88 40.62
N LEU A 338 10.70 -3.23 41.13
CA LEU A 338 10.55 -4.16 42.25
C LEU A 338 11.17 -5.52 41.91
N GLN A 339 10.86 -6.07 40.74
CA GLN A 339 11.42 -7.34 40.30
C GLN A 339 12.94 -7.26 40.15
N ALA A 340 13.46 -6.17 39.59
CA ALA A 340 14.90 -6.01 39.37
C ALA A 340 15.70 -5.75 40.66
N LYS A 341 15.13 -5.04 41.64
CA LYS A 341 15.86 -4.56 42.84
C LYS A 341 15.52 -5.31 44.12
N LEU A 342 14.31 -5.87 44.23
CA LEU A 342 13.78 -6.47 45.45
C LEU A 342 13.26 -7.91 45.24
N SER A 343 13.72 -8.61 44.19
CA SER A 343 13.26 -9.96 43.80
C SER A 343 13.17 -10.97 44.95
N LYS A 344 14.15 -10.97 45.87
CA LYS A 344 14.18 -11.86 47.04
C LYS A 344 12.97 -11.71 47.97
N HIS A 345 12.33 -10.54 47.97
CA HIS A 345 11.14 -10.25 48.78
C HIS A 345 9.84 -10.42 48.00
N LEU A 346 9.88 -10.94 46.77
CA LEU A 346 8.67 -11.11 45.97
C LEU A 346 8.20 -12.56 45.93
N ALA A 347 6.90 -12.72 45.76
CA ALA A 347 6.21 -13.94 45.34
C ALA A 347 5.25 -13.59 44.20
N VAL A 348 5.02 -14.53 43.29
CA VAL A 348 4.01 -14.40 42.24
C VAL A 348 2.70 -14.97 42.78
N ALA A 349 1.61 -14.20 42.69
CA ALA A 349 0.28 -14.73 43.01
C ALA A 349 -0.14 -15.80 41.99
N HIS A 350 -0.55 -16.97 42.47
CA HIS A 350 -0.84 -18.15 41.64
C HIS A 350 -2.06 -18.00 40.71
N SER A 351 -2.93 -17.02 40.89
CA SER A 351 -4.20 -16.89 40.16
C SER A 351 -4.29 -15.72 39.18
N ASP A 352 -3.61 -14.60 39.45
CA ASP A 352 -3.93 -13.32 38.76
C ASP A 352 -2.71 -12.51 38.29
N GLY A 353 -1.50 -13.06 38.42
CA GLY A 353 -0.26 -12.42 37.94
C GLY A 353 0.20 -11.19 38.72
N TYR A 354 -0.49 -10.79 39.80
CA TYR A 354 -0.04 -9.69 40.65
C TYR A 354 1.21 -10.05 41.47
N LEU A 355 2.12 -9.08 41.62
CA LEU A 355 3.27 -9.20 42.52
C LEU A 355 2.82 -9.10 43.99
N LEU A 356 3.23 -10.09 44.78
CA LEU A 356 3.08 -10.11 46.22
C LEU A 356 4.44 -9.81 46.87
N ILE A 357 4.44 -8.89 47.83
CA ILE A 357 5.62 -8.52 48.62
C ILE A 357 5.56 -9.29 49.94
N LYS A 358 6.60 -10.08 50.21
CA LYS A 358 6.77 -10.88 51.43
C LYS A 358 7.15 -9.99 52.60
N CYS A 359 6.72 -10.38 53.81
CA CYS A 359 7.11 -9.70 55.05
C CYS A 359 8.62 -9.74 55.34
N SER A 360 9.41 -10.57 54.62
CA SER A 360 10.88 -10.54 54.71
C SER A 360 11.47 -9.18 54.29
N ILE A 361 10.73 -8.36 53.54
CA ILE A 361 11.15 -6.99 53.24
C ILE A 361 11.34 -6.12 54.49
N LEU A 362 10.68 -6.48 55.60
CA LEU A 362 10.76 -5.75 56.87
C LEU A 362 12.12 -5.91 57.56
N GLU A 363 12.94 -6.89 57.15
CA GLU A 363 14.31 -7.04 57.62
C GLU A 363 15.20 -5.90 57.12
N GLU A 364 14.96 -5.45 55.88
CA GLU A 364 15.70 -4.34 55.25
C GLU A 364 15.01 -2.99 55.43
N TYR A 365 13.67 -2.98 55.45
CA TYR A 365 12.87 -1.76 55.55
C TYR A 365 11.81 -1.88 56.66
N PRO A 366 12.20 -1.82 57.94
CA PRO A 366 11.29 -2.00 59.08
C PRO A 366 10.13 -1.00 59.13
N ALA A 367 10.30 0.19 58.54
CA ALA A 367 9.29 1.24 58.47
C ALA A 367 8.03 0.82 57.69
N LEU A 368 8.11 -0.20 56.83
CA LEU A 368 6.98 -0.72 56.06
C LEU A 368 6.04 -1.61 56.88
N ARG A 369 6.32 -1.83 58.17
CA ARG A 369 5.54 -2.74 59.05
C ARG A 369 4.06 -2.40 59.08
N SER A 370 3.70 -1.13 58.99
CA SER A 370 2.31 -0.66 58.95
C SER A 370 1.51 -1.19 57.76
N LEU A 371 2.18 -1.57 56.66
CA LEU A 371 1.54 -2.12 55.47
C LEU A 371 1.11 -3.59 55.67
N PHE A 372 1.73 -4.31 56.61
CA PHE A 372 1.45 -5.73 56.90
C PHE A 372 0.46 -5.89 58.05
N ILE A 373 -0.79 -5.48 57.82
CA ILE A 373 -1.88 -5.55 58.81
C ILE A 373 -2.17 -7.02 59.18
N HIS A 374 -2.58 -7.28 60.43
CA HIS A 374 -2.94 -8.61 60.94
C HIS A 374 -1.85 -9.68 60.77
N ASN A 375 -0.57 -9.28 60.78
CA ASN A 375 0.57 -10.18 60.57
C ASN A 375 0.50 -10.92 59.23
N ALA A 376 -0.03 -10.26 58.19
CA ALA A 376 0.00 -10.79 56.84
C ALA A 376 1.43 -11.18 56.43
N ARG A 377 1.61 -12.37 55.85
CA ARG A 377 2.92 -12.82 55.34
C ARG A 377 3.27 -12.17 54.01
N THR A 378 2.26 -11.70 53.29
CA THR A 378 2.39 -11.06 51.98
C THR A 378 1.36 -9.96 51.81
N ILE A 379 1.70 -8.92 51.04
CA ILE A 379 0.77 -7.87 50.60
C ILE A 379 0.87 -7.68 49.09
N GLN A 380 -0.21 -7.21 48.46
CA GLN A 380 -0.21 -6.93 47.02
C GLN A 380 0.50 -5.59 46.75
N ALA A 381 1.30 -5.52 45.67
CA ALA A 381 2.00 -4.32 45.23
C ALA A 381 1.06 -3.25 44.60
N ARG A 382 0.05 -2.81 45.35
CA ARG A 382 -0.90 -1.76 44.94
C ARG A 382 -0.21 -0.40 44.86
N LEU A 383 -0.79 0.55 44.13
CA LEU A 383 -0.25 1.89 43.91
C LEU A 383 0.30 2.58 45.18
N HIS A 384 -0.47 2.60 46.28
CA HIS A 384 -0.02 3.22 47.53
C HIS A 384 1.16 2.45 48.17
N VAL A 385 1.19 1.12 48.06
CA VAL A 385 2.30 0.28 48.53
C VAL A 385 3.56 0.58 47.72
N LEU A 386 3.44 0.73 46.40
CA LEU A 386 4.55 1.12 45.52
C LEU A 386 5.14 2.47 45.93
N ALA A 387 4.29 3.45 46.22
CA ALA A 387 4.73 4.78 46.67
C ALA A 387 5.48 4.74 48.00
N GLU A 388 4.97 4.01 49.00
CA GLU A 388 5.62 3.83 50.30
C GLU A 388 6.97 3.10 50.16
N LEU A 389 7.06 2.11 49.25
CA LEU A 389 8.33 1.46 48.94
C LEU A 389 9.35 2.43 48.37
N VAL A 390 8.95 3.27 47.40
CA VAL A 390 9.85 4.29 46.85
C VAL A 390 10.26 5.29 47.94
N ALA A 391 9.36 5.66 48.86
CA ALA A 391 9.69 6.54 49.99
C ALA A 391 10.81 5.98 50.87
N GLN A 392 10.81 4.66 51.12
CA GLN A 392 11.83 4.01 51.95
C GLN A 392 13.12 3.69 51.19
N VAL A 393 13.02 3.24 49.93
CA VAL A 393 14.17 2.74 49.15
C VAL A 393 14.87 3.86 48.38
N GLN A 394 14.13 4.84 47.88
CA GLN A 394 14.64 5.96 47.09
C GLN A 394 14.01 7.31 47.53
N PRO A 395 14.34 7.81 48.74
CA PRO A 395 13.72 9.02 49.29
C PRO A 395 13.88 10.26 48.40
N ALA A 396 15.00 10.38 47.69
CA ALA A 396 15.23 11.47 46.73
C ALA A 396 14.23 11.42 45.57
N THR A 397 13.98 10.24 45.01
CA THR A 397 12.97 10.02 43.97
C THR A 397 11.58 10.32 44.51
N PHE A 398 11.23 9.83 45.70
CA PHE A 398 9.93 10.09 46.33
C PHE A 398 9.65 11.59 46.52
N ASN A 399 10.66 12.35 46.94
CA ASN A 399 10.57 13.79 47.16
C ASN A 399 10.71 14.62 45.87
N SER A 400 11.09 14.00 44.75
CA SER A 400 11.19 14.69 43.46
C SER A 400 9.84 15.26 43.05
N GLU A 401 9.88 16.39 42.37
CA GLU A 401 8.66 17.06 41.89
C GLU A 401 7.90 16.18 40.89
N ALA A 402 8.62 15.44 40.05
CA ALA A 402 8.05 14.59 39.02
C ALA A 402 7.35 13.35 39.60
N PHE A 403 7.95 12.70 40.61
CA PHE A 403 7.30 11.56 41.26
C PHE A 403 6.10 11.99 42.10
N ARG A 404 6.20 13.11 42.84
CA ARG A 404 5.06 13.66 43.59
C ARG A 404 3.91 14.04 42.67
N ALA A 405 4.22 14.56 41.48
CA ALA A 405 3.24 14.81 40.43
C ALA A 405 2.49 13.54 39.99
N TRP A 406 3.19 12.42 39.76
CA TRP A 406 2.52 11.16 39.42
C TRP A 406 1.75 10.56 40.61
N ASN A 407 2.33 10.59 41.80
CA ASN A 407 1.76 9.99 43.03
C ASN A 407 0.72 10.88 43.72
N ASN A 408 0.23 11.95 43.07
CA ASN A 408 -0.77 12.81 43.69
C ASN A 408 -2.20 12.26 43.51
N ARG A 409 -3.11 12.72 44.39
CA ARG A 409 -4.52 12.31 44.36
C ARG A 409 -5.24 12.71 43.06
N LYS A 410 -4.89 13.84 42.45
CA LYS A 410 -5.49 14.33 41.21
C LYS A 410 -5.13 13.46 40.00
N ALA A 411 -3.86 13.08 39.85
CA ALA A 411 -3.38 12.18 38.79
C ALA A 411 -4.10 10.82 38.87
N SER A 412 -4.07 10.19 40.05
CA SER A 412 -4.74 8.91 40.30
C SER A 412 -6.26 8.98 40.12
N THR A 413 -6.91 10.04 40.61
CA THR A 413 -8.36 10.24 40.41
C THR A 413 -8.68 10.44 38.94
N THR A 414 -7.92 11.26 38.20
CA THR A 414 -8.15 11.50 36.77
C THR A 414 -7.98 10.22 35.97
N ARG A 415 -6.94 9.42 36.26
CA ARG A 415 -6.75 8.09 35.65
C ARG A 415 -7.95 7.18 35.94
N ASN A 416 -8.44 7.14 37.18
CA ASN A 416 -9.59 6.31 37.54
C ASN A 416 -10.88 6.80 36.89
N GLU A 417 -11.09 8.11 36.80
CA GLU A 417 -12.24 8.69 36.10
C GLU A 417 -12.28 8.24 34.65
N VAL A 418 -11.17 8.37 33.91
CA VAL A 418 -11.13 7.99 32.50
C VAL A 418 -11.05 6.47 32.27
N SER A 419 -10.78 5.67 33.31
CA SER A 419 -10.89 4.21 33.26
C SER A 419 -12.30 3.70 33.52
N HIS A 420 -13.05 4.34 34.42
CA HIS A 420 -14.30 3.79 34.97
C HIS A 420 -15.56 4.55 34.56
N LYS A 421 -15.43 5.80 34.10
CA LYS A 421 -16.56 6.62 33.65
C LYS A 421 -16.54 6.78 32.13
N LEU A 422 -17.73 6.90 31.55
CA LEU A 422 -17.88 7.30 30.15
C LEU A 422 -17.46 8.76 29.96
N GLY A 423 -16.85 9.06 28.82
CA GLY A 423 -16.37 10.40 28.45
C GLY A 423 -14.86 10.48 28.27
N GLY A 424 -14.35 11.69 28.06
CA GLY A 424 -12.93 11.97 27.89
C GLY A 424 -12.46 13.13 28.79
N ILE A 425 -11.22 13.57 28.58
CA ILE A 425 -10.64 14.73 29.27
C ILE A 425 -10.06 15.73 28.28
N SER A 426 -10.07 17.02 28.61
CA SER A 426 -9.36 18.01 27.81
C SER A 426 -7.84 17.89 28.01
N GLU A 427 -7.06 18.39 27.06
CA GLU A 427 -5.59 18.49 27.19
C GLU A 427 -5.18 19.25 28.44
N GLN A 428 -5.86 20.36 28.73
CA GLN A 428 -5.60 21.14 29.94
C GLN A 428 -5.83 20.31 31.21
N LYS A 429 -6.91 19.52 31.28
CA LYS A 429 -7.17 18.64 32.44
C LYS A 429 -6.12 17.52 32.54
N LEU A 430 -5.67 16.97 31.40
CA LEU A 430 -4.56 16.01 31.35
C LEU A 430 -3.28 16.62 31.95
N PHE A 431 -2.84 17.79 31.48
CA PHE A 431 -1.62 18.44 31.98
C PHE A 431 -1.74 18.78 33.46
N GLN A 432 -2.86 19.38 33.85
CA GLN A 432 -3.11 19.76 35.24
C GLN A 432 -3.27 18.58 36.19
N SER A 433 -3.51 17.36 35.69
CA SER A 433 -3.51 16.15 36.52
C SER A 433 -2.10 15.76 36.97
N TRP A 434 -1.10 16.02 36.12
CA TRP A 434 0.32 15.84 36.39
C TRP A 434 0.97 17.04 37.09
N GLY A 435 0.39 18.24 37.00
CA GLY A 435 0.90 19.39 37.74
C GLY A 435 0.13 20.66 37.42
N HIS A 436 -0.25 21.43 38.44
CA HIS A 436 -1.01 22.68 38.25
C HIS A 436 -0.22 23.77 37.51
N ASP A 437 1.10 23.62 37.40
CA ASP A 437 2.06 24.46 36.71
C ASP A 437 2.15 24.15 35.21
N LEU A 438 1.76 22.95 34.78
CA LEU A 438 1.92 22.50 33.39
C LEU A 438 0.91 23.18 32.45
N ARG A 439 1.38 23.71 31.33
CA ARG A 439 0.55 24.44 30.34
C ARG A 439 0.68 23.89 28.93
N THR A 440 1.82 23.28 28.61
CA THR A 440 2.14 22.82 27.26
C THR A 440 2.35 21.31 27.20
N ILE A 441 2.31 20.77 25.98
CA ILE A 441 2.67 19.38 25.71
C ILE A 441 4.10 19.11 26.17
N GLN A 442 5.01 20.04 25.92
CA GLN A 442 6.43 19.92 26.28
C GLN A 442 6.64 19.83 27.79
N ASP A 443 5.91 20.64 28.58
CA ASP A 443 5.99 20.57 30.05
C ASP A 443 5.51 19.20 30.56
N TRP A 444 4.42 18.68 29.98
CA TRP A 444 3.85 17.40 30.33
C TRP A 444 4.74 16.22 29.94
N GLU A 445 5.25 16.20 28.71
CA GLU A 445 6.23 15.22 28.24
C GLU A 445 7.46 15.20 29.16
N LYS A 446 8.00 16.39 29.48
CA LYS A 446 9.14 16.54 30.38
C LYS A 446 8.85 16.01 31.78
N ARG A 447 7.67 16.32 32.34
CA ARG A 447 7.27 15.84 33.67
C ARG A 447 7.27 14.31 33.75
N ILE A 448 6.75 13.64 32.72
CA ILE A 448 6.74 12.17 32.67
C ILE A 448 8.16 11.63 32.54
N LEU A 449 8.95 12.19 31.61
CA LEU A 449 10.32 11.75 31.38
C LEU A 449 11.18 11.90 32.63
N ASP A 450 11.08 13.04 33.32
CA ASP A 450 11.78 13.31 34.57
C ASP A 450 11.36 12.29 35.63
N CYS A 451 10.09 11.92 35.73
CA CYS A 451 9.63 10.88 36.66
C CYS A 451 10.29 9.53 36.38
N LEU A 452 10.33 9.08 35.12
CA LEU A 452 10.97 7.82 34.73
C LEU A 452 12.49 7.85 34.99
N ASN A 453 13.14 8.96 34.65
CA ASN A 453 14.56 9.20 34.88
C ASN A 453 14.92 9.11 36.37
N GLN A 454 14.10 9.71 37.25
CA GLN A 454 14.33 9.66 38.71
C GLN A 454 14.18 8.26 39.30
N ILE A 455 13.27 7.43 38.79
CA ILE A 455 13.11 6.04 39.25
C ILE A 455 14.28 5.16 38.77
N THR A 456 14.75 5.39 37.55
CA THR A 456 15.77 4.55 36.89
C THR A 456 17.20 5.01 37.11
N GLY A 457 17.41 6.24 37.60
CA GLY A 457 18.71 6.90 37.65
C GLY A 457 19.24 7.28 36.26
N LYS A 458 18.38 7.41 35.25
CA LYS A 458 18.75 7.84 33.90
C LYS A 458 18.64 9.35 33.74
N SER A 459 19.22 9.86 32.65
CA SER A 459 19.29 11.30 32.35
C SER A 459 18.97 11.56 30.88
N PHE A 460 17.91 10.94 30.35
CA PHE A 460 17.44 11.25 29.00
C PHE A 460 16.83 12.65 28.95
N TYR A 461 17.00 13.35 27.83
CA TYR A 461 16.55 14.73 27.65
C TYR A 461 15.24 14.85 26.85
N GLY A 462 14.84 13.78 26.15
CA GLY A 462 13.57 13.69 25.44
C GLY A 462 13.17 12.22 25.18
N PHE A 463 11.94 11.99 24.73
CA PHE A 463 11.57 10.64 24.30
C PHE A 463 12.24 10.23 23.00
N GLN A 464 12.73 11.18 22.20
CA GLN A 464 13.48 10.94 20.97
C GLN A 464 14.77 10.13 21.22
N ASN A 465 15.36 10.23 22.41
CA ASN A 465 16.55 9.46 22.78
C ASN A 465 16.29 8.39 23.87
N ALA A 466 15.16 8.45 24.56
CA ALA A 466 14.81 7.47 25.58
C ALA A 466 14.05 6.25 25.01
N SER A 467 13.20 6.46 24.00
CA SER A 467 12.51 5.40 23.26
C SER A 467 13.32 4.98 22.03
N LEU A 468 13.24 3.70 21.69
CA LEU A 468 13.82 3.08 20.50
C LEU A 468 12.97 3.34 19.25
N PHE A 469 11.68 3.60 19.42
CA PHE A 469 10.74 3.73 18.32
C PHE A 469 11.01 4.88 17.33
N PRO A 470 11.45 6.09 17.76
CA PRO A 470 11.82 7.18 16.84
C PRO A 470 12.82 6.76 15.75
N VAL A 471 13.80 5.92 16.09
CA VAL A 471 14.82 5.43 15.16
C VAL A 471 14.20 4.53 14.10
N VAL A 472 13.31 3.63 14.52
CA VAL A 472 12.58 2.72 13.63
C VAL A 472 11.67 3.52 12.69
N GLN A 473 10.93 4.49 13.22
CA GLN A 473 10.07 5.35 12.42
C GLN A 473 10.87 6.15 11.38
N TYR A 474 12.04 6.69 11.76
CA TYR A 474 12.93 7.39 10.84
C TYR A 474 13.42 6.49 9.70
N GLN A 475 13.81 5.25 10.00
CA GLN A 475 14.27 4.31 8.97
C GLN A 475 13.16 3.90 8.01
N ILE A 476 11.94 3.66 8.49
CA ILE A 476 10.78 3.39 7.62
C ILE A 476 10.55 4.57 6.68
N GLN A 477 10.53 5.80 7.20
CA GLN A 477 10.33 7.00 6.38
C GLN A 477 11.45 7.19 5.36
N THR A 478 12.70 6.96 5.75
CA THR A 478 13.86 7.06 4.85
C THR A 478 13.79 6.03 3.73
N ALA A 479 13.45 4.78 4.05
CA ALA A 479 13.25 3.74 3.05
C ALA A 479 12.15 4.13 2.04
N ILE A 480 11.01 4.64 2.52
CA ILE A 480 9.92 5.11 1.64
C ILE A 480 10.36 6.30 0.78
N ARG A 481 11.11 7.25 1.32
CA ARG A 481 11.60 8.42 0.55
C ARG A 481 12.60 8.01 -0.53
N ASN A 482 13.45 7.03 -0.25
CA ASN A 482 14.52 6.61 -1.13
C ASN A 482 14.09 5.53 -2.14
N TYR A 483 12.97 4.85 -1.90
CA TYR A 483 12.45 3.86 -2.84
C TYR A 483 12.05 4.52 -4.16
N SER A 484 12.57 3.96 -5.25
CA SER A 484 12.21 4.30 -6.62
C SER A 484 11.90 3.00 -7.36
N PRO A 485 10.67 2.82 -7.87
CA PRO A 485 10.33 1.63 -8.64
C PRO A 485 11.26 1.52 -9.83
N THR A 486 11.89 0.36 -10.00
CA THR A 486 12.70 0.10 -11.19
C THR A 486 11.78 0.04 -12.40
N LEU A 487 11.99 0.92 -13.37
CA LEU A 487 11.43 0.75 -14.71
C LEU A 487 12.17 -0.46 -15.31
N ARG A 488 11.47 -1.60 -15.43
CA ARG A 488 12.00 -2.78 -16.10
C ARG A 488 11.67 -2.75 -17.58
#